data_AF-A0A8T2IEH1-F1
#
_entry.id   AF-A0A8T2IEH1-F1
#
_cell.length_a   1.000
_cell.length_b   1.000
_cell.length_c   1.000
_cell.angle_alpha   90.00
_cell.angle_beta   90.00
_cell.angle_gamma   90.00
#
_symmetry.space_group_name_H-M   'P 1'
#
loop_
_entity.id
_entity.type
_entity.pdbx_description
1 polymer ?
#
loop_
_entity_poly.entity_id
_entity_poly.type
_entity_poly.pdbx_seq_one_letter_code
_entity_poly.pdbx_strand_id
1 'polypeptide(L)' 'MPKHWIPLESNPDILNAFASKLGVSNIPSDYSFCDVFGLDDELLAMVPSPCLAVLLLFPITPETEQIRKEEAEQ' A
#
# COMPACT_ATOMS: atom_id res chain seq x y z
N MET A 1 -21.51 -16.30 -9.69
CA MET A 1 -21.50 -15.20 -8.71
C MET A 1 -20.08 -14.69 -8.61
N PRO A 2 -19.83 -13.36 -8.68
CA PRO A 2 -18.49 -12.83 -8.46
C PRO A 2 -18.01 -13.27 -7.07
N LYS A 3 -16.73 -13.64 -6.96
CA LYS A 3 -16.13 -13.97 -5.67
C LYS A 3 -15.96 -12.66 -4.90
N HIS A 4 -16.66 -12.53 -3.78
CA HIS A 4 -16.45 -11.43 -2.85
C HIS A 4 -15.31 -11.80 -1.90
N TRP A 5 -14.18 -11.11 -2.03
CA TRP A 5 -13.08 -11.26 -1.08
C TRP A 5 -13.32 -10.34 0.12
N ILE A 6 -12.78 -10.72 1.26
CA ILE A 6 -12.81 -9.90 2.48
C ILE A 6 -11.80 -8.76 2.27
N PRO A 7 -12.15 -7.50 2.60
CA PRO A 7 -11.22 -6.38 2.49
C PRO A 7 -10.02 -6.60 3.42
N LEU A 8 -8.83 -6.28 2.91
CA LEU A 8 -7.58 -6.38 3.64
C LEU A 8 -7.35 -5.10 4.44
N GLU A 9 -6.92 -5.25 5.70
CA GLU A 9 -6.53 -4.12 6.54
C GLU A 9 -5.19 -3.54 6.07
N SER A 10 -5.11 -2.21 5.93
CA SER A 10 -3.87 -1.51 5.59
C SER A 10 -2.97 -1.39 6.83
N ASN A 11 -2.39 -2.51 7.23
CA ASN A 11 -1.56 -2.67 8.42
C ASN A 11 -0.28 -3.46 8.06
N PRO A 12 0.93 -2.97 8.39
CA PRO A 12 2.18 -3.66 8.08
C PRO A 12 2.23 -5.12 8.54
N ASP A 13 1.72 -5.46 9.71
CA ASP A 13 1.74 -6.84 10.23
C ASP A 13 0.93 -7.78 9.34
N ILE A 14 -0.24 -7.32 8.90
CA ILE A 14 -1.14 -8.06 8.01
C ILE A 14 -0.52 -8.19 6.61
N LEU A 15 0.02 -7.10 6.07
CA LEU A 15 0.63 -7.07 4.73
C LEU A 15 1.91 -7.90 4.65
N ASN A 16 2.77 -7.83 5.67
CA ASN A 16 3.98 -8.64 5.77
C ASN A 16 3.65 -10.12 5.90
N ALA A 17 2.68 -10.49 6.75
CA ALA A 17 2.22 -11.86 6.86
C ALA A 17 1.62 -12.38 5.55
N PHE A 18 0.88 -11.52 4.82
CA PHE A 18 0.31 -11.85 3.52
C PHE A 18 1.40 -12.07 2.45
N ALA A 19 2.35 -11.14 2.32
CA ALA A 19 3.46 -11.23 1.37
C ALA A 19 4.35 -12.45 1.65
N SER A 20 4.61 -12.75 2.93
CA SER A 20 5.34 -13.96 3.32
C SER A 20 4.63 -15.24 2.85
N LYS A 21 3.30 -15.32 3.01
CA LYS A 21 2.48 -16.46 2.49
C LYS A 21 2.47 -16.54 0.96
N LEU A 22 2.69 -15.43 0.27
CA LEU A 22 2.86 -15.39 -1.19
C LEU A 22 4.29 -15.75 -1.64
N GLY A 23 5.22 -15.99 -0.72
CA GLY A 23 6.59 -16.43 -0.99
C GLY A 23 7.63 -15.30 -1.12
N VAL A 24 7.26 -14.05 -0.81
CA VAL A 24 8.18 -12.90 -0.87
C VAL A 24 9.33 -13.02 0.14
N SER A 25 9.13 -13.74 1.24
CA SER A 25 10.10 -13.98 2.31
C SER A 25 11.26 -14.93 1.95
N ASN A 26 11.27 -15.53 0.75
CA ASN A 26 12.35 -16.43 0.30
C ASN A 26 13.39 -15.74 -0.60
N ILE A 27 13.31 -14.42 -0.78
CA ILE A 27 14.27 -13.64 -1.57
C ILE A 27 15.35 -13.13 -0.60
N PRO A 28 16.65 -13.24 -0.91
CA PRO A 28 17.76 -12.83 -0.03
C PRO A 28 17.86 -11.32 0.28
N SER A 29 16.83 -10.55 -0.05
CA SER A 29 16.67 -9.13 0.24
C SER A 29 15.27 -8.94 0.84
N ASP A 30 15.20 -8.98 2.17
CA ASP A 30 13.96 -8.96 2.95
C ASP A 30 13.22 -7.62 2.77
N TYR A 31 12.29 -7.57 1.82
CA TYR A 31 11.34 -6.47 1.71
C TYR A 31 10.25 -6.60 2.76
N SER A 32 9.91 -5.48 3.40
CA SER A 32 8.80 -5.40 4.34
C SER A 32 8.01 -4.11 4.14
N PHE A 33 6.75 -4.17 4.52
CA PHE A 33 5.90 -3.00 4.71
C PHE A 33 6.20 -2.38 6.07
N CYS A 34 6.17 -1.05 6.14
CA CYS A 34 6.21 -0.26 7.36
C CYS A 34 5.16 0.85 7.29
N ASP A 35 4.84 1.46 8.43
CA ASP A 35 3.97 2.63 8.47
C ASP A 35 4.68 3.87 7.91
N VAL A 36 3.87 4.77 7.33
CA VAL A 36 4.27 6.14 7.00
C VAL A 36 3.46 7.06 7.90
N PHE A 37 4.11 7.63 8.92
CA PHE A 37 3.42 8.43 9.95
C PHE A 37 3.00 9.82 9.46
N GLY A 38 3.65 10.33 8.42
CA GLY A 38 3.34 11.63 7.83
C GLY A 38 4.17 11.87 6.57
N LEU A 39 3.94 13.03 5.95
CA LEU A 39 4.54 13.41 4.66
C LEU A 39 5.52 14.57 4.77
N ASP A 40 5.80 15.05 5.99
CA ASP A 40 6.89 15.98 6.26
C ASP A 40 8.24 15.26 6.30
N ASP A 41 9.31 16.00 6.04
CA ASP A 41 10.66 15.45 5.89
C ASP A 41 11.13 14.68 7.14
N GLU A 42 10.72 15.11 8.34
CA GLU A 42 11.12 14.46 9.59
C GLU A 42 10.46 13.09 9.75
N LEU A 43 9.15 12.98 9.48
CA LEU A 43 8.44 11.71 9.53
C LEU A 43 8.80 10.79 8.36
N LEU A 44 9.06 11.33 7.16
CA LEU A 44 9.52 10.55 6.02
C LEU A 44 10.92 9.98 6.22
N ALA A 45 11.80 10.67 6.96
CA ALA A 45 13.12 10.15 7.31
C ALA A 45 13.08 8.88 8.18
N MET A 46 11.93 8.56 8.79
CA MET A 46 11.73 7.31 9.53
C MET A 46 11.47 6.10 8.63
N VAL A 47 11.12 6.31 7.35
CA VAL A 47 10.85 5.23 6.39
C VAL A 47 12.18 4.57 5.98
N PRO A 48 12.33 3.24 6.11
CA PRO A 48 13.54 2.54 5.68
C PRO A 48 13.83 2.75 4.18
N SER A 49 15.12 2.93 3.86
CA SER A 49 15.60 3.13 2.49
C SER A 49 16.45 1.94 2.02
N PRO A 50 16.32 1.49 0.76
CA PRO A 50 15.51 2.07 -0.32
C PRO A 50 14.01 1.73 -0.21
N CYS A 51 13.14 2.70 -0.47
CA CYS A 51 11.70 2.48 -0.62
C CYS A 51 11.36 2.21 -2.08
N LEU A 52 10.77 1.05 -2.37
CA LEU A 52 10.44 0.63 -3.74
C LEU A 52 9.01 0.97 -4.16
N ALA A 53 8.08 1.00 -3.21
CA ALA A 53 6.67 1.19 -3.48
C ALA A 53 5.95 1.78 -2.26
N VAL A 54 4.87 2.51 -2.52
CA VAL A 54 3.96 3.06 -1.51
C VAL A 54 2.55 2.53 -1.79
N LEU A 55 1.86 2.08 -0.75
CA LEU A 55 0.43 1.76 -0.80
C LEU A 55 -0.34 2.81 -0.02
N LEU A 56 -1.37 3.36 -0.65
CA LEU A 56 -2.25 4.35 -0.03
C LEU A 56 -3.67 3.78 0.06
N LEU A 57 -4.16 3.60 1.28
CA LEU A 57 -5.58 3.38 1.53
C LEU A 57 -6.27 4.74 1.62
N PHE A 58 -7.22 5.01 0.73
CA PHE A 58 -7.98 6.25 0.71
C PHE A 58 -9.47 5.98 0.41
N PRO A 59 -10.38 6.87 0.83
CA PRO A 59 -11.81 6.70 0.60
C PRO A 59 -12.15 6.89 -0.89
N ILE A 60 -12.90 5.95 -1.45
CA ILE A 60 -13.48 6.09 -2.79
C ILE A 60 -14.79 6.88 -2.64
N THR A 61 -14.81 8.08 -3.22
CA THR A 61 -15.93 9.03 -3.22
C THR A 61 -16.35 9.35 -4.66
N PRO A 62 -17.58 9.87 -4.89
CA PRO A 62 -17.99 10.34 -6.20
C PRO A 62 -17.00 11.34 -6.82
N GLU A 63 -16.43 12.22 -5.99
CA GLU A 63 -15.45 13.23 -6.41
C GLU A 63 -14.14 12.58 -6.86
N THR A 64 -13.60 11.62 -6.08
CA THR A 64 -12.37 10.91 -6.48
C THR A 64 -12.58 10.07 -7.74
N GLU A 65 -13.77 9.49 -7.92
CA GLU A 65 -14.11 8.74 -9.13
C GLU A 65 -14.24 9.64 -10.36
N GLN A 66 -14.77 10.86 -10.19
CA GLN A 66 -14.86 11.85 -11.25
C GLN A 66 -13.46 12.29 -11.70
N ILE A 67 -12.60 12.67 -10.75
CA ILE A 67 -11.20 13.04 -11.02
C ILE A 67 -10.47 11.90 -11.76
N ARG A 68 -10.61 10.65 -11.28
CA ARG A 68 -9.97 9.50 -11.92
C ARG A 68 -10.42 9.27 -13.37
N LYS A 69 -11.67 9.60 -13.73
CA LYS A 69 -12.15 9.53 -15.12
C LYS A 69 -11.57 10.64 -15.98
N GLU A 70 -11.53 11.87 -15.46
CA GLU A 70 -10.95 13.02 -16.15
C GLU A 70 -9.45 12.85 -16.42
N GLU A 71 -8.70 12.21 -15.51
CA GLU A 71 -7.29 11.87 -15.69
C GLU A 71 -7.07 10.76 -16.72
N ALA A 72 -8.00 9.81 -16.87
CA ALA A 72 -7.89 8.70 -17.80
C ALA A 72 -8.22 9.06 -19.27
N GLU A 73 -8.93 10.18 -19.47
CA GLU A 73 -9.29 10.71 -20.79
C GLU A 73 -8.25 11.69 -21.37
N GLN A 74 -7.25 12.07 -20.57
CA GLN A 74 -6.11 12.91 -20.96
C GLN A 74 -4.96 12.08 -21.54
#